data_AF-A0A3M2JIQ4-F1
#
_entry.id   AF-A0A3M2JIQ4-F1
#
_cell.length_a   1.000
_cell.length_b   1.000
_cell.length_c   1.000
_cell.angle_alpha   90.00
_cell.angle_beta   90.00
_cell.angle_gamma   90.00
#
_symmetry.space_group_name_H-M   'P 1'
#
loop_
_entity.id
_entity.type
_entity.pdbx_description
1 polymer ?
#
loop_
_entity_poly.entity_id
_entity_poly.type
_entity_poly.pdbx_seq_one_letter_code
_entity_poly.pdbx_strand_id
1 'polypeptide(L)'
;MPRSTALAAATTPPPPEPSPPPLRPLTAVGPDDVAPLAAGAAVFGTGGGGAVHTVRLSVGTAVAEHGPVPLVRVADLTADDVVINLSAMGAPSVGIEMLGAAAQARTLVHEVEQLVGRRVTTLMAAEIGGSNGVAPVGWAAQLGLQVLDADGMGRAFPQATMIAMNVAGLASEFAVMADVVGNVTVLRTRDIAWLERHARAFTVAAGGIALGAHYLLDHRTAPGAVIEGTVSRAVEVGRRLLGAADPVAEVADELGAAVLVAGKVIDIDRVTEGGFTRGSVTVQGVGPDRGRLLRVEIQNENLVVVEDGEVLVSVPDLVTVVDSETGEAISTEMLRFGQRVSVLAWACDPLWRTPRGIELAGPRAFGYDLDYVPFDGTAAVGA
;
A
#
# COMPACT_ATOMS: atom_id res chain seq x y z
N MET A 1 -53.53 -31.95 -44.11
CA MET A 1 -52.95 -30.65 -43.72
C MET A 1 -51.72 -30.92 -42.85
N PRO A 2 -50.51 -30.54 -43.29
CA PRO A 2 -49.28 -30.88 -42.59
C PRO A 2 -48.99 -29.89 -41.45
N ARG A 3 -48.45 -30.40 -40.35
CA ARG A 3 -47.95 -29.61 -39.20
C ARG A 3 -46.58 -29.03 -39.55
N SER A 4 -46.43 -27.72 -39.35
CA SER A 4 -45.18 -26.98 -39.47
C SER A 4 -44.34 -27.16 -38.20
N THR A 5 -43.12 -27.68 -38.34
CA THR A 5 -42.07 -27.69 -37.33
C THR A 5 -41.02 -26.64 -37.72
N ALA A 6 -40.94 -25.54 -36.97
CA ALA A 6 -39.88 -24.55 -37.12
C ALA A 6 -38.64 -25.02 -36.33
N LEU A 7 -37.52 -25.21 -37.03
CA LEU A 7 -36.19 -25.42 -36.43
C LEU A 7 -35.67 -24.07 -35.91
N ALA A 8 -35.35 -23.98 -34.62
CA ALA A 8 -34.58 -22.88 -34.06
C ALA A 8 -33.10 -23.05 -34.43
N ALA A 9 -32.53 -22.08 -35.14
CA ALA A 9 -31.11 -22.03 -35.44
C ALA A 9 -30.32 -21.66 -34.17
N ALA A 10 -29.43 -22.54 -33.74
CA ALA A 10 -28.50 -22.27 -32.65
C ALA A 10 -27.44 -21.26 -33.13
N THR A 11 -27.44 -20.06 -32.56
CA THR A 11 -26.39 -19.06 -32.74
C THR A 11 -25.22 -19.41 -31.85
N THR A 12 -24.08 -19.75 -32.45
CA THR A 12 -22.80 -19.96 -31.77
C THR A 12 -22.35 -18.66 -31.10
N PRO A 13 -21.90 -18.67 -29.84
CA PRO A 13 -21.35 -17.49 -29.19
C PRO A 13 -20.07 -17.03 -29.92
N PRO A 14 -19.79 -15.71 -29.94
CA PRO A 14 -18.58 -15.17 -30.53
C PRO A 14 -17.34 -15.72 -29.80
N PRO A 15 -16.21 -15.91 -30.51
CA PRO A 15 -14.97 -16.33 -29.88
C PRO A 15 -14.54 -15.30 -28.81
N PRO A 16 -13.93 -15.74 -27.69
CA PRO A 16 -13.40 -14.84 -26.69
C PRO A 16 -12.38 -13.89 -27.32
N GLU A 17 -12.45 -12.61 -26.97
CA GLU A 17 -11.45 -11.64 -27.39
C GLU A 17 -10.05 -12.09 -26.94
N PRO A 18 -9.01 -11.91 -27.78
CA PRO A 18 -7.67 -12.28 -27.40
C PRO A 18 -7.27 -11.49 -26.15
N SER A 19 -6.74 -12.20 -25.15
CA SER A 19 -6.15 -11.58 -23.96
C SER A 19 -5.15 -10.50 -24.40
N PRO A 20 -5.15 -9.32 -23.76
CA PRO A 20 -4.20 -8.27 -24.12
C PRO A 20 -2.76 -8.81 -24.04
N PRO A 21 -1.87 -8.38 -24.95
CA PRO A 21 -0.49 -8.85 -24.94
C PRO A 21 0.13 -8.55 -23.57
N PRO A 22 0.98 -9.46 -23.04
CA PRO A 22 1.65 -9.22 -21.76
C PRO A 22 2.39 -7.88 -21.83
N LEU A 23 2.07 -7.00 -20.89
CA LEU A 23 2.71 -5.70 -20.79
C LEU A 23 4.22 -5.90 -20.65
N ARG A 24 5.01 -5.13 -21.39
CA ARG A 24 6.47 -5.14 -21.22
C ARG A 24 6.79 -4.81 -19.75
N PRO A 25 7.78 -5.48 -19.14
CA PRO A 25 8.17 -5.17 -17.77
C PRO A 25 8.49 -3.67 -17.65
N LEU A 26 7.98 -3.02 -16.61
CA LEU A 26 8.31 -1.64 -16.31
C LEU A 26 9.80 -1.58 -15.94
N THR A 27 10.60 -0.85 -16.70
CA THR A 27 12.05 -0.71 -16.45
C THR A 27 12.45 0.65 -15.89
N ALA A 28 11.52 1.61 -15.91
CA ALA A 28 11.67 2.94 -15.36
C ALA A 28 10.29 3.56 -15.12
N VAL A 29 10.20 4.49 -14.16
CA VAL A 29 9.01 5.30 -13.91
C VAL A 29 9.21 6.67 -14.58
N GLY A 30 8.45 6.93 -15.64
CA GLY A 30 8.41 8.20 -16.36
C GLY A 30 7.21 9.07 -15.97
N PRO A 31 7.05 10.26 -16.58
CA PRO A 31 5.95 11.18 -16.28
C PRO A 31 4.56 10.55 -16.39
N ASP A 32 4.34 9.69 -17.41
CA ASP A 32 3.07 9.02 -17.66
C ASP A 32 2.74 7.92 -16.62
N ASP A 33 3.74 7.50 -15.84
CA ASP A 33 3.60 6.44 -14.83
C ASP A 33 3.29 6.99 -13.44
N VAL A 34 3.49 8.30 -13.20
CA VAL A 34 3.30 8.90 -11.88
C VAL A 34 1.85 8.87 -11.43
N ALA A 35 0.91 9.20 -12.32
CA ALA A 35 -0.51 9.17 -11.98
C ALA A 35 -1.03 7.73 -11.76
N PRO A 36 -0.69 6.74 -12.60
CA PRO A 36 -0.94 5.34 -12.30
C PRO A 36 -0.31 4.85 -10.99
N LEU A 37 0.98 5.11 -10.76
CA LEU A 37 1.64 4.72 -9.51
C LEU A 37 0.88 5.25 -8.30
N ALA A 38 0.50 6.53 -8.34
CA ALA A 38 -0.28 7.15 -7.28
C ALA A 38 -1.65 6.47 -7.07
N ALA A 39 -2.41 6.24 -8.16
CA ALA A 39 -3.72 5.59 -8.06
C ALA A 39 -3.61 4.16 -7.48
N GLY A 40 -2.66 3.36 -7.96
CA GLY A 40 -2.44 2.01 -7.44
C GLY A 40 -1.91 1.99 -6.01
N ALA A 41 -0.95 2.85 -5.67
CA ALA A 41 -0.46 2.98 -4.30
C ALA A 41 -1.58 3.36 -3.33
N ALA A 42 -2.53 4.21 -3.73
CA ALA A 42 -3.71 4.52 -2.93
C ALA A 42 -4.57 3.27 -2.67
N VAL A 43 -4.75 2.41 -3.68
CA VAL A 43 -5.49 1.14 -3.54
C VAL A 43 -4.77 0.18 -2.59
N PHE A 44 -3.45 0.02 -2.72
CA PHE A 44 -2.63 -0.79 -1.78
C PHE A 44 -2.45 -0.13 -0.40
N GLY A 45 -2.85 1.14 -0.25
CA GLY A 45 -2.84 1.86 1.03
C GLY A 45 -3.77 1.22 2.06
N THR A 46 -4.77 0.44 1.65
CA THR A 46 -5.73 -0.19 2.57
C THR A 46 -6.34 0.81 3.55
N GLY A 47 -6.57 2.04 3.08
CA GLY A 47 -7.07 3.14 3.91
C GLY A 47 -5.99 3.99 4.61
N GLY A 48 -4.73 3.55 4.65
CA GLY A 48 -3.59 4.26 5.25
C GLY A 48 -2.45 4.55 4.26
N GLY A 49 -1.20 4.56 4.74
CA GLY A 49 0.01 4.86 3.95
C GLY A 49 0.24 6.33 3.57
N GLY A 50 -0.67 7.22 3.98
CA GLY A 50 -0.59 8.67 3.79
C GLY A 50 -1.27 9.19 2.50
N ALA A 51 -1.51 10.50 2.48
CA ALA A 51 -2.30 11.14 1.44
C ALA A 51 -1.55 11.26 0.11
N VAL A 52 -2.06 10.59 -0.91
CA VAL A 52 -1.38 10.42 -2.20
C VAL A 52 -1.41 11.69 -3.06
N HIS A 53 -2.49 12.47 -3.04
CA HIS A 53 -2.72 13.54 -4.01
C HIS A 53 -1.57 14.56 -4.06
N THR A 54 -1.17 15.08 -2.91
CA THR A 54 -0.12 16.09 -2.81
C THR A 54 1.23 15.53 -3.23
N VAL A 55 1.55 14.31 -2.81
CA VAL A 55 2.80 13.63 -3.17
C VAL A 55 2.87 13.33 -4.66
N ARG A 56 1.76 12.95 -5.30
CA ARG A 56 1.69 12.77 -6.76
C ARG A 56 2.13 14.03 -7.51
N LEU A 57 1.70 15.21 -7.05
CA LEU A 57 2.09 16.47 -7.70
C LEU A 57 3.59 16.73 -7.56
N SER A 58 4.14 16.59 -6.35
CA SER A 58 5.57 16.79 -6.10
C SER A 58 6.44 15.79 -6.85
N VAL A 59 6.05 14.51 -6.89
CA VAL A 59 6.74 13.47 -7.64
C VAL A 59 6.64 13.72 -9.15
N GLY A 60 5.47 14.16 -9.64
CA GLY A 60 5.29 14.53 -11.04
C GLY A 60 6.26 15.62 -11.49
N THR A 61 6.44 16.67 -10.68
CA THR A 61 7.45 17.71 -10.94
C THR A 61 8.86 17.12 -10.94
N ALA A 62 9.23 16.36 -9.91
CA ALA A 62 10.57 15.77 -9.79
C ALA A 62 10.92 14.85 -10.98
N VAL A 63 9.99 14.00 -11.40
CA VAL A 63 10.18 13.09 -12.54
C VAL A 63 10.22 13.86 -13.87
N ALA A 64 9.44 14.93 -14.03
CA ALA A 64 9.51 15.78 -15.22
C ALA A 64 10.85 16.53 -15.32
N GLU A 65 11.44 16.95 -14.20
CA GLU A 65 12.69 17.70 -14.16
C GLU A 65 13.95 16.82 -14.19
N HIS A 66 13.89 15.64 -13.58
CA HIS A 66 15.08 14.80 -13.35
C HIS A 66 14.94 13.34 -13.80
N GLY A 67 13.74 12.90 -14.17
CA GLY A 67 13.48 11.53 -14.59
C GLY A 67 13.85 11.26 -16.06
N PRO A 68 13.50 10.07 -16.57
CA PRO A 68 12.81 8.97 -15.90
C PRO A 68 13.67 8.30 -14.81
N VAL A 69 13.02 7.68 -13.82
CA VAL A 69 13.71 7.01 -12.70
C VAL A 69 13.90 5.53 -13.03
N PRO A 70 15.13 4.99 -13.06
CA PRO A 70 15.34 3.57 -13.31
C PRO A 70 14.68 2.70 -12.24
N LEU A 71 13.99 1.66 -12.68
CA LEU A 71 13.36 0.66 -11.83
C LEU A 71 14.16 -0.64 -11.93
N VAL A 72 14.76 -1.07 -10.83
CA VAL A 72 15.62 -2.26 -10.75
C VAL A 72 14.89 -3.39 -10.03
N ARG A 73 15.01 -4.64 -10.47
CA ARG A 73 14.44 -5.80 -9.77
C ARG A 73 15.45 -6.36 -8.80
N VAL A 74 15.00 -7.11 -7.79
CA VAL A 74 15.89 -7.78 -6.82
C VAL A 74 16.91 -8.68 -7.53
N ALA A 75 16.48 -9.42 -8.56
CA ALA A 75 17.35 -10.29 -9.35
C ALA A 75 18.44 -9.56 -10.15
N ASP A 76 18.29 -8.25 -10.37
CA ASP A 76 19.22 -7.43 -11.15
C ASP A 76 20.21 -6.67 -10.24
N LEU A 77 20.09 -6.79 -8.91
CA LEU A 77 21.03 -6.17 -7.96
C LEU A 77 22.42 -6.81 -8.04
N THR A 78 23.44 -5.97 -7.92
CA THR A 78 24.85 -6.36 -7.96
C THR A 78 25.53 -6.20 -6.59
N ALA A 79 26.82 -6.56 -6.50
CA ALA A 79 27.62 -6.35 -5.29
C ALA A 79 27.87 -4.87 -4.98
N ASP A 80 27.81 -4.01 -5.99
CA ASP A 80 28.03 -2.57 -5.85
C ASP A 80 26.79 -1.84 -5.35
N ASP A 81 25.61 -2.46 -5.48
CA ASP A 81 24.36 -1.87 -5.07
C ASP A 81 24.21 -1.77 -3.55
N VAL A 82 23.68 -0.63 -3.12
CA VAL A 82 23.30 -0.34 -1.74
C VAL A 82 21.88 0.20 -1.78
N VAL A 83 20.96 -0.63 -1.30
CA VAL A 83 19.54 -0.30 -1.21
C VAL A 83 19.26 0.21 0.20
N ILE A 84 18.57 1.34 0.31
CA ILE A 84 18.07 1.85 1.59
C ILE A 84 16.55 1.98 1.53
N ASN A 85 15.87 1.49 2.57
CA ASN A 85 14.45 1.76 2.74
C ASN A 85 14.26 3.18 3.29
N LEU A 86 13.43 3.97 2.60
CA LEU A 86 13.10 5.34 2.96
C LEU A 86 11.58 5.54 2.94
N SER A 87 11.02 6.06 4.04
CA SER A 87 9.58 6.35 4.15
C SER A 87 9.29 7.51 5.09
N ALA A 88 8.05 7.99 5.06
CA ALA A 88 7.50 8.87 6.07
C ALA A 88 6.89 8.06 7.23
N MET A 89 7.03 8.57 8.44
CA MET A 89 6.37 8.10 9.65
C MET A 89 5.62 9.26 10.27
N GLY A 90 4.38 9.04 10.70
CA GLY A 90 3.60 10.09 11.36
C GLY A 90 2.10 9.89 11.27
N ALA A 91 1.37 10.90 11.70
CA ALA A 91 -0.08 10.93 11.56
C ALA A 91 -0.46 11.31 10.11
N PRO A 92 -1.25 10.49 9.39
CA PRO A 92 -1.71 10.82 8.04
C PRO A 92 -2.40 12.19 7.95
N SER A 93 -3.17 12.55 8.99
CA SER A 93 -3.84 13.85 9.06
C SER A 93 -2.88 15.04 9.07
N VAL A 94 -1.70 14.91 9.67
CA VAL A 94 -0.66 15.95 9.65
C VAL A 94 -0.02 16.02 8.27
N GLY A 95 0.24 14.88 7.63
CA GLY A 95 0.85 14.82 6.29
C GLY A 95 -0.02 15.44 5.18
N ILE A 96 -1.32 15.62 5.40
CA ILE A 96 -2.20 16.35 4.47
C ILE A 96 -1.85 17.85 4.43
N GLU A 97 -1.51 18.43 5.58
CA GLU A 97 -1.30 19.88 5.73
C GLU A 97 0.19 20.27 5.75
N MET A 98 1.05 19.40 6.30
CA MET A 98 2.49 19.63 6.45
C MET A 98 3.26 19.01 5.28
N LEU A 99 3.62 19.85 4.32
CA LEU A 99 4.47 19.44 3.20
C LEU A 99 5.88 19.10 3.66
N GLY A 100 6.47 18.04 3.08
CA GLY A 100 7.87 17.70 3.30
C GLY A 100 8.81 18.77 2.74
N ALA A 101 9.94 18.99 3.40
CA ALA A 101 10.99 19.86 2.90
C ALA A 101 11.84 19.16 1.84
N ALA A 102 12.09 19.84 0.72
CA ALA A 102 12.79 19.27 -0.44
C ALA A 102 14.17 18.66 -0.13
N ALA A 103 14.85 19.17 0.91
CA ALA A 103 16.18 18.69 1.29
C ALA A 103 16.17 17.41 2.15
N GLN A 104 15.05 17.01 2.77
CA GLN A 104 15.04 15.95 3.80
C GLN A 104 15.58 14.61 3.27
N ALA A 105 15.11 14.17 2.10
CA ALA A 105 15.58 12.90 1.52
C ALA A 105 17.08 12.93 1.22
N ARG A 106 17.60 14.06 0.70
CA ARG A 106 19.03 14.26 0.47
C ARG A 106 19.82 14.19 1.77
N THR A 107 19.36 14.87 2.81
CA THR A 107 20.00 14.84 4.13
C THR A 107 20.05 13.42 4.69
N LEU A 108 18.94 12.70 4.64
CA LEU A 108 18.87 11.31 5.12
C LEU A 108 19.84 10.40 4.36
N VAL A 109 19.83 10.45 3.03
CA VAL A 109 20.76 9.64 2.22
C VAL A 109 22.21 10.00 2.53
N HIS A 110 22.54 11.29 2.64
CA HIS A 110 23.89 11.72 2.99
C HIS A 110 24.37 11.16 4.35
N GLU A 111 23.51 11.22 5.37
CA GLU A 111 23.83 10.73 6.71
C GLU A 111 23.95 9.20 6.74
N VAL A 112 23.12 8.48 5.97
CA VAL A 112 23.27 7.04 5.75
C VAL A 112 24.63 6.74 5.10
N GLU A 113 24.99 7.44 4.02
CA GLU A 113 26.28 7.25 3.34
C GLU A 113 27.48 7.49 4.27
N GLN A 114 27.40 8.50 5.15
CA GLN A 114 28.43 8.75 6.16
C GLN A 114 28.55 7.60 7.17
N LEU A 115 27.42 7.07 7.65
CA LEU A 115 27.40 5.98 8.64
C LEU A 115 27.95 4.67 8.05
N VAL A 116 27.66 4.40 6.79
CA VAL A 116 27.98 3.11 6.14
C VAL A 116 29.28 3.14 5.34
N GLY A 117 29.80 4.33 5.03
CA GLY A 117 31.00 4.50 4.23
C GLY A 117 30.85 4.06 2.76
N ARG A 118 29.62 3.90 2.27
CA ARG A 118 29.29 3.54 0.88
C ARG A 118 28.23 4.47 0.33
N ARG A 119 28.24 4.66 -0.99
CA ARG A 119 27.20 5.40 -1.71
C ARG A 119 25.93 4.57 -1.78
N VAL A 120 24.79 5.20 -1.53
CA VAL A 120 23.48 4.60 -1.79
C VAL A 120 23.25 4.63 -3.30
N THR A 121 22.81 3.52 -3.89
CA THR A 121 22.52 3.43 -5.33
C THR A 121 21.03 3.36 -5.61
N THR A 122 20.24 2.87 -4.64
CA THR A 122 18.85 2.49 -4.85
C THR A 122 18.02 2.81 -3.61
N LEU A 123 16.84 3.41 -3.82
CA LEU A 123 15.81 3.59 -2.79
C LEU A 123 14.78 2.46 -2.87
N MET A 124 14.23 2.07 -1.73
CA MET A 124 13.07 1.17 -1.65
C MET A 124 12.01 1.80 -0.75
N ALA A 125 10.74 1.64 -1.10
CA ALA A 125 9.64 2.05 -0.23
C ALA A 125 9.57 1.12 1.01
N ALA A 126 9.19 1.68 2.17
CA ALA A 126 8.86 0.82 3.32
C ALA A 126 7.57 0.04 3.07
N GLU A 127 6.62 0.71 2.43
CA GLU A 127 5.31 0.19 2.07
C GLU A 127 4.92 0.77 0.71
N ILE A 128 4.30 -0.05 -0.15
CA ILE A 128 3.73 0.44 -1.42
C ILE A 128 2.44 1.23 -1.23
N GLY A 129 1.84 1.15 -0.04
CA GLY A 129 0.58 1.82 0.28
C GLY A 129 0.71 3.34 0.43
N GLY A 130 -0.26 4.06 -0.11
CA GLY A 130 -0.42 5.51 0.07
C GLY A 130 0.76 6.32 -0.46
N SER A 131 1.06 7.46 0.19
CA SER A 131 2.15 8.33 -0.24
C SER A 131 3.53 7.70 -0.12
N ASN A 132 3.71 6.75 0.81
CA ASN A 132 4.97 6.02 0.98
C ASN A 132 5.34 5.16 -0.23
N GLY A 133 4.36 4.70 -1.01
CA GLY A 133 4.61 4.00 -2.28
C GLY A 133 4.97 4.91 -3.46
N VAL A 134 4.73 6.22 -3.34
CA VAL A 134 4.91 7.18 -4.44
C VAL A 134 6.13 8.07 -4.23
N ALA A 135 6.34 8.56 -2.99
CA ALA A 135 7.39 9.51 -2.67
C ALA A 135 8.82 9.03 -3.01
N PRO A 136 9.19 7.74 -2.83
CA PRO A 136 10.52 7.26 -3.17
C PRO A 136 10.93 7.49 -4.62
N VAL A 137 9.98 7.47 -5.56
CA VAL A 137 10.27 7.79 -6.98
C VAL A 137 10.71 9.24 -7.13
N GLY A 138 10.02 10.18 -6.48
CA GLY A 138 10.39 11.60 -6.55
C GLY A 138 11.74 11.88 -5.89
N TRP A 139 11.99 11.24 -4.75
CA TRP A 139 13.29 11.35 -4.06
C TRP A 139 14.42 10.77 -4.90
N ALA A 140 14.21 9.60 -5.51
CA ALA A 140 15.19 8.97 -6.40
C ALA A 140 15.48 9.85 -7.63
N ALA A 141 14.45 10.43 -8.25
CA ALA A 141 14.61 11.38 -9.36
C ALA A 141 15.53 12.55 -8.97
N GLN A 142 15.24 13.21 -7.84
CA GLN A 142 16.01 14.36 -7.36
C GLN A 142 17.46 14.04 -6.97
N LEU A 143 17.72 12.79 -6.57
CA LEU A 143 19.03 12.34 -6.11
C LEU A 143 19.84 11.63 -7.20
N GLY A 144 19.23 11.32 -8.35
CA GLY A 144 19.84 10.52 -9.41
C GLY A 144 20.05 9.05 -9.00
N LEU A 145 19.13 8.50 -8.20
CA LEU A 145 19.16 7.12 -7.72
C LEU A 145 18.15 6.24 -8.48
N GLN A 146 18.29 4.93 -8.31
CA GLN A 146 17.33 3.94 -8.78
C GLN A 146 16.23 3.73 -7.73
N VAL A 147 15.11 3.13 -8.15
CA VAL A 147 14.11 2.57 -7.23
C VAL A 147 14.11 1.05 -7.39
N LEU A 148 14.12 0.32 -6.27
CA LEU A 148 13.89 -1.12 -6.28
C LEU A 148 12.40 -1.39 -6.53
N ASP A 149 12.07 -2.26 -7.47
CA ASP A 149 10.71 -2.78 -7.70
C ASP A 149 10.35 -3.77 -6.60
N ALA A 150 10.23 -3.25 -5.38
CA ALA A 150 9.85 -3.97 -4.19
C ALA A 150 9.49 -2.96 -3.09
N ASP A 151 8.83 -3.45 -2.05
CA ASP A 151 8.69 -2.75 -0.80
C ASP A 151 8.75 -3.71 0.40
N GLY A 152 8.66 -3.16 1.61
CA GLY A 152 8.74 -3.93 2.84
C GLY A 152 7.41 -4.53 3.31
N MET A 153 6.26 -4.18 2.74
CA MET A 153 4.94 -4.51 3.29
C MET A 153 3.93 -5.08 2.29
N GLY A 154 4.00 -4.73 1.00
CA GLY A 154 3.03 -5.13 -0.04
C GLY A 154 1.65 -4.50 0.12
N ARG A 155 1.47 -3.72 1.19
CA ARG A 155 0.30 -2.95 1.62
C ARG A 155 0.78 -1.87 2.58
N ALA A 156 -0.12 -1.08 3.17
CA ALA A 156 0.24 -0.30 4.35
C ALA A 156 0.05 -1.07 5.66
N PHE A 157 0.94 -0.83 6.62
CA PHE A 157 0.80 -1.24 8.02
C PHE A 157 1.23 -0.12 8.98
N PRO A 158 0.67 -0.05 10.20
CA PRO A 158 0.85 1.13 11.04
C PRO A 158 2.15 1.17 11.85
N GLN A 159 2.96 0.10 11.84
CA GLN A 159 4.15 -0.05 12.69
C GLN A 159 5.35 -0.55 11.88
N ALA A 160 6.55 -0.01 12.12
CA ALA A 160 7.77 -0.42 11.42
C ALA A 160 8.22 -1.85 11.75
N THR A 161 7.65 -2.47 12.78
CA THR A 161 7.85 -3.89 13.09
C THR A 161 7.15 -4.81 12.09
N MET A 162 6.10 -4.33 11.41
CA MET A 162 5.32 -5.07 10.41
C MET A 162 5.97 -4.93 9.03
N ILE A 163 7.20 -5.41 8.90
CA ILE A 163 7.99 -5.30 7.65
C ILE A 163 8.67 -6.62 7.29
N ALA A 164 8.76 -6.92 5.99
CA ALA A 164 9.23 -8.20 5.43
C ALA A 164 10.64 -8.54 5.91
N MET A 165 11.52 -7.55 6.02
CA MET A 165 12.88 -7.75 6.54
C MET A 165 12.87 -8.30 7.98
N ASN A 166 11.92 -7.86 8.83
CA ASN A 166 11.77 -8.41 10.19
C ASN A 166 11.17 -9.83 10.18
N VAL A 167 10.28 -10.13 9.23
CA VAL A 167 9.77 -11.51 9.03
C VAL A 167 10.91 -12.45 8.62
N ALA A 168 11.80 -11.99 7.75
CA ALA A 168 12.99 -12.70 7.30
C ALA A 168 14.13 -12.76 8.35
N GLY A 169 13.95 -12.11 9.51
CA GLY A 169 14.92 -12.13 10.59
C GLY A 169 16.13 -11.21 10.38
N LEU A 170 16.07 -10.27 9.44
CA LEU A 170 17.10 -9.24 9.29
C LEU A 170 16.98 -8.22 10.42
N ALA A 171 18.13 -7.81 10.95
CA ALA A 171 18.21 -6.77 11.96
C ALA A 171 18.26 -5.38 11.30
N SER A 172 17.45 -4.45 11.80
CA SER A 172 17.66 -3.03 11.52
C SER A 172 18.73 -2.49 12.46
N GLU A 173 19.97 -2.36 11.99
CA GLU A 173 21.11 -1.93 12.81
C GLU A 173 21.02 -0.46 13.24
N PHE A 174 20.36 0.36 12.42
CA PHE A 174 20.09 1.76 12.71
C PHE A 174 18.86 2.27 11.97
N ALA A 175 18.37 3.42 12.41
CA ALA A 175 17.52 4.30 11.61
C ALA A 175 18.11 5.72 11.64
N VAL A 176 18.08 6.41 10.50
CA VAL A 176 18.34 7.85 10.43
C VAL A 176 17.00 8.52 10.22
N MET A 177 16.67 9.51 11.02
CA MET A 177 15.40 10.22 10.93
C MET A 177 15.60 11.71 10.83
N ALA A 178 14.75 12.38 10.06
CA ALA A 178 14.80 13.81 9.84
C ALA A 178 13.41 14.43 9.91
N ASP A 179 13.30 15.55 10.62
CA ASP A 179 12.09 16.37 10.63
C ASP A 179 12.11 17.41 9.50
N VAL A 180 10.99 18.13 9.33
CA VAL A 180 10.82 19.11 8.24
C VAL A 180 11.68 20.37 8.39
N VAL A 181 12.20 20.64 9.59
CA VAL A 181 13.04 21.81 9.87
C VAL A 181 14.54 21.51 9.73
N GLY A 182 14.91 20.24 9.58
CA GLY A 182 16.27 19.80 9.27
C GLY A 182 17.04 19.20 10.45
N ASN A 183 16.37 18.91 11.59
CA ASN A 183 17.01 18.14 12.65
C ASN A 183 17.17 16.69 12.19
N VAL A 184 18.31 16.08 12.51
CA VAL A 184 18.61 14.68 12.20
C VAL A 184 18.90 13.93 13.48
N THR A 185 18.39 12.69 13.59
CA THR A 185 18.73 11.77 14.67
C THR A 185 19.09 10.40 14.11
N VAL A 186 20.18 9.82 14.61
CA VAL A 186 20.57 8.44 14.34
C VAL A 186 20.20 7.59 15.54
N LEU A 187 19.34 6.60 15.33
CA LEU A 187 18.91 5.64 16.33
C LEU A 187 19.68 4.34 16.14
N ARG A 188 20.32 3.87 17.22
CA ARG A 188 20.83 2.50 17.33
C ARG A 188 20.14 1.85 18.51
N THR A 189 19.37 0.80 18.24
CA THR A 189 18.53 0.14 19.25
C THR A 189 18.85 -1.33 19.32
N ARG A 190 18.39 -1.98 20.39
CA ARG A 190 18.61 -3.41 20.61
C ARG A 190 17.90 -4.27 19.57
N ASP A 191 16.69 -3.87 19.19
CA ASP A 191 15.80 -4.57 18.26
C ASP A 191 14.85 -3.57 17.59
N ILE A 192 14.11 -4.04 16.59
CA ILE A 192 13.15 -3.22 15.82
C ILE A 192 11.97 -2.73 16.69
N ALA A 193 11.62 -3.43 17.76
CA ALA A 193 10.55 -2.99 18.66
C ALA A 193 10.99 -1.77 19.50
N TRP A 194 12.25 -1.72 19.94
CA TRP A 194 12.83 -0.51 20.53
C TRP A 194 12.99 0.61 19.50
N LEU A 195 13.36 0.27 18.26
CA LEU A 195 13.47 1.24 17.16
C LEU A 195 12.14 1.96 16.94
N GLU A 196 11.05 1.21 16.75
CA GLU A 196 9.69 1.71 16.58
C GLU A 196 9.29 2.66 17.72
N ARG A 197 9.55 2.28 18.98
CA ARG A 197 9.22 3.14 20.13
C ARG A 197 9.99 4.47 20.11
N HIS A 198 11.29 4.43 19.84
CA HIS A 198 12.12 5.65 19.80
C HIS A 198 11.80 6.52 18.59
N ALA A 199 11.60 5.91 17.43
CA ALA A 199 11.20 6.58 16.20
C ALA A 199 9.87 7.31 16.40
N ARG A 200 8.86 6.64 16.98
CA ARG A 200 7.57 7.27 17.28
C ARG A 200 7.68 8.46 18.24
N ALA A 201 8.52 8.36 19.27
CA ALA A 201 8.76 9.46 20.20
C ALA A 201 9.42 10.67 19.50
N PHE A 202 10.41 10.43 18.63
CA PHE A 202 10.99 11.49 17.80
C PHE A 202 9.95 12.11 16.88
N THR A 203 9.14 11.31 16.20
CA THR A 203 8.12 11.80 15.26
C THR A 203 7.09 12.71 15.95
N VAL A 204 6.71 12.41 17.19
CA VAL A 204 5.87 13.31 17.99
C VAL A 204 6.59 14.63 18.27
N ALA A 205 7.86 14.58 18.69
CA ALA A 205 8.67 15.79 18.95
C ALA A 205 8.94 16.62 17.68
N ALA A 206 9.01 15.96 16.52
CA ALA A 206 9.21 16.54 15.19
C ALA A 206 7.97 17.28 14.63
N GLY A 207 6.85 17.31 15.38
CA GLY A 207 5.61 17.94 14.94
C GLY A 207 4.60 16.98 14.32
N GLY A 208 4.76 15.68 14.53
CA GLY A 208 3.79 14.64 14.15
C GLY A 208 4.09 13.91 12.85
N ILE A 209 5.11 14.33 12.10
CA ILE A 209 5.59 13.64 10.89
C ILE A 209 7.11 13.79 10.75
N ALA A 210 7.78 12.73 10.28
CA ALA A 210 9.20 12.69 10.00
C ALA A 210 9.49 11.75 8.81
N LEU A 211 10.63 11.93 8.15
CA LEU A 211 11.16 10.92 7.22
C LEU A 211 12.18 10.04 7.95
N GLY A 212 12.23 8.76 7.58
CA GLY A 212 13.13 7.78 8.18
C GLY A 212 13.76 6.86 7.15
N ALA A 213 15.08 6.69 7.23
CA ALA A 213 15.85 5.74 6.46
C ALA A 213 16.31 4.59 7.38
N HIS A 214 16.04 3.34 7.01
CA HIS A 214 16.44 2.16 7.77
C HIS A 214 16.57 0.95 6.85
N TYR A 215 17.05 -0.20 7.35
CA TYR A 215 17.38 -1.40 6.56
C TYR A 215 18.28 -1.15 5.33
N LEU A 216 19.56 -1.48 5.47
CA LEU A 216 20.46 -1.60 4.33
C LEU A 216 20.32 -2.98 3.71
N LEU A 217 20.05 -3.01 2.41
CA LEU A 217 19.97 -4.24 1.64
C LEU A 217 20.98 -4.24 0.50
N ASP A 218 21.35 -5.43 0.07
CA ASP A 218 22.19 -5.69 -1.10
C ASP A 218 21.68 -6.92 -1.86
N HIS A 219 22.36 -7.32 -2.93
CA HIS A 219 22.01 -8.50 -3.73
C HIS A 219 21.93 -9.82 -2.94
N ARG A 220 22.48 -9.88 -1.72
CA ARG A 220 22.48 -11.09 -0.87
C ARG A 220 21.35 -11.05 0.14
N THR A 221 21.02 -9.87 0.68
CA THR A 221 20.03 -9.73 1.76
C THR A 221 18.64 -9.38 1.25
N ALA A 222 18.49 -8.75 0.09
CA ALA A 222 17.18 -8.44 -0.47
C ALA A 222 16.35 -9.69 -0.85
N PRO A 223 16.91 -10.73 -1.51
CA PRO A 223 16.12 -11.90 -1.91
C PRO A 223 15.44 -12.59 -0.72
N GLY A 224 14.11 -12.70 -0.77
CA GLY A 224 13.30 -13.32 0.29
C GLY A 224 13.09 -12.46 1.54
N ALA A 225 13.58 -11.21 1.56
CA ALA A 225 13.40 -10.28 2.67
C ALA A 225 12.58 -9.04 2.30
N VAL A 226 12.07 -8.97 1.07
CA VAL A 226 11.23 -7.89 0.53
C VAL A 226 10.06 -8.50 -0.24
N ILE A 227 9.05 -7.71 -0.55
CA ILE A 227 7.94 -8.11 -1.43
C ILE A 227 8.21 -7.51 -2.81
N GLU A 228 8.49 -8.37 -3.79
CA GLU A 228 8.95 -7.97 -5.12
C GLU A 228 7.80 -7.53 -6.03
N GLY A 229 8.10 -6.65 -7.00
CA GLY A 229 7.20 -6.26 -8.07
C GLY A 229 6.14 -5.22 -7.69
N THR A 230 6.19 -4.65 -6.50
CA THR A 230 5.07 -3.87 -5.96
C THR A 230 4.93 -2.50 -6.61
N VAL A 231 6.02 -1.88 -7.06
CA VAL A 231 5.97 -0.61 -7.83
C VAL A 231 5.33 -0.86 -9.19
N SER A 232 5.80 -1.89 -9.91
CA SER A 232 5.23 -2.32 -11.19
C SER A 232 3.75 -2.65 -11.05
N ARG A 233 3.38 -3.37 -9.99
CA ARG A 233 2.00 -3.77 -9.72
C ARG A 233 1.10 -2.58 -9.41
N ALA A 234 1.56 -1.62 -8.63
CA ALA A 234 0.83 -0.38 -8.37
C ALA A 234 0.61 0.42 -9.66
N VAL A 235 1.62 0.52 -10.53
CA VAL A 235 1.47 1.18 -11.84
C VAL A 235 0.43 0.45 -12.71
N GLU A 236 0.45 -0.88 -12.75
CA GLU A 236 -0.53 -1.68 -13.52
C GLU A 236 -1.96 -1.45 -13.03
N VAL A 237 -2.20 -1.60 -11.73
CA VAL A 237 -3.51 -1.35 -11.10
C VAL A 237 -3.99 0.09 -11.37
N GLY A 238 -3.10 1.07 -11.25
CA GLY A 238 -3.43 2.45 -11.53
C GLY A 238 -3.77 2.73 -12.99
N ARG A 239 -3.09 2.07 -13.95
CA ARG A 239 -3.42 2.18 -15.38
C ARG A 239 -4.80 1.61 -15.67
N ARG A 240 -5.14 0.47 -15.05
CA ARG A 240 -6.49 -0.12 -15.14
C ARG A 240 -7.54 0.82 -14.60
N LEU A 241 -7.36 1.30 -13.36
CA LEU A 241 -8.29 2.23 -12.70
C LEU A 241 -8.55 3.46 -13.57
N LEU A 242 -7.48 4.15 -14.02
CA LEU A 242 -7.60 5.42 -14.73
C LEU A 242 -8.12 5.28 -16.17
N GLY A 243 -8.00 4.09 -16.77
CA GLY A 243 -8.45 3.81 -18.13
C GLY A 243 -9.82 3.13 -18.23
N ALA A 244 -10.40 2.72 -17.10
CA ALA A 244 -11.59 1.88 -17.06
C ALA A 244 -12.90 2.68 -17.20
N ALA A 245 -13.88 2.07 -17.86
CA ALA A 245 -15.27 2.54 -17.85
C ALA A 245 -16.00 2.10 -16.57
N ASP A 246 -15.64 0.94 -16.01
CA ASP A 246 -16.06 0.45 -14.70
C ASP A 246 -14.81 0.23 -13.83
N PRO A 247 -14.30 1.28 -13.17
CA PRO A 247 -13.03 1.21 -12.45
C PRO A 247 -13.02 0.19 -11.31
N VAL A 248 -14.14 -0.01 -10.63
CA VAL A 248 -14.21 -0.95 -9.50
C VAL A 248 -14.08 -2.38 -9.98
N ALA A 249 -14.80 -2.75 -11.04
CA ALA A 249 -14.73 -4.09 -11.61
C ALA A 249 -13.34 -4.41 -12.18
N GLU A 250 -12.75 -3.47 -12.92
CA GLU A 250 -11.42 -3.63 -13.54
C GLU A 250 -10.30 -3.72 -12.49
N VAL A 251 -10.36 -2.92 -11.44
CA VAL A 251 -9.40 -3.01 -10.32
C VAL A 251 -9.57 -4.34 -9.57
N ALA A 252 -10.82 -4.77 -9.35
CA ALA A 252 -11.08 -6.04 -8.69
C ALA A 252 -10.55 -7.24 -9.50
N ASP A 253 -10.79 -7.27 -10.81
CA ASP A 253 -10.25 -8.31 -11.70
C ASP A 253 -8.72 -8.30 -11.71
N GLU A 254 -8.12 -7.12 -11.89
CA GLU A 254 -6.66 -6.97 -11.90
C GLU A 254 -6.05 -7.51 -10.59
N LEU A 255 -6.63 -7.18 -9.43
CA LEU A 255 -6.13 -7.63 -8.13
C LEU A 255 -6.48 -9.08 -7.77
N GLY A 256 -7.40 -9.72 -8.50
CA GLY A 256 -8.06 -10.94 -8.03
C GLY A 256 -8.84 -10.72 -6.72
N ALA A 257 -9.42 -9.51 -6.56
CA ALA A 257 -10.15 -9.11 -5.38
C ALA A 257 -11.65 -9.45 -5.50
N ALA A 258 -12.28 -9.67 -4.34
CA ALA A 258 -13.72 -9.71 -4.23
C ALA A 258 -14.25 -8.31 -3.88
N VAL A 259 -15.33 -7.89 -4.55
CA VAL A 259 -16.15 -6.76 -4.11
C VAL A 259 -17.10 -7.28 -3.03
N LEU A 260 -16.78 -7.03 -1.77
CA LEU A 260 -17.55 -7.54 -0.63
C LEU A 260 -18.93 -6.88 -0.54
N VAL A 261 -19.01 -5.58 -0.81
CA VAL A 261 -20.27 -4.81 -0.86
C VAL A 261 -20.12 -3.57 -1.73
N ALA A 262 -21.16 -3.21 -2.48
CA ALA A 262 -21.38 -1.86 -2.99
C ALA A 262 -22.48 -1.17 -2.18
N GLY A 263 -22.18 -0.01 -1.60
CA GLY A 263 -23.02 0.57 -0.55
C GLY A 263 -22.85 2.05 -0.32
N LYS A 264 -23.43 2.50 0.80
CA LYS A 264 -23.35 3.85 1.30
C LYS A 264 -22.84 3.82 2.73
N VAL A 265 -21.91 4.71 3.07
CA VAL A 265 -21.47 4.88 4.46
C VAL A 265 -22.61 5.48 5.29
N ILE A 266 -23.04 4.78 6.33
CA ILE A 266 -24.14 5.18 7.22
C ILE A 266 -23.70 5.45 8.66
N ASP A 267 -22.50 5.07 9.04
CA ASP A 267 -21.96 5.37 10.35
C ASP A 267 -20.43 5.38 10.32
N ILE A 268 -19.83 6.24 11.13
CA ILE A 268 -18.38 6.37 11.29
C ILE A 268 -18.10 6.69 12.74
N ASP A 269 -17.36 5.81 13.40
CA ASP A 269 -16.78 6.05 14.72
C ASP A 269 -15.26 6.10 14.58
N ARG A 270 -14.61 7.18 15.04
CA ARG A 270 -13.16 7.35 14.94
C ARG A 270 -12.62 8.15 16.12
N VAL A 271 -11.58 7.61 16.74
CA VAL A 271 -10.84 8.25 17.82
C VAL A 271 -9.34 8.14 17.53
N THR A 272 -8.61 9.24 17.69
CA THR A 272 -7.15 9.22 17.58
C THR A 272 -6.54 9.12 18.98
N GLU A 273 -5.87 7.99 19.26
CA GLU A 273 -5.25 7.69 20.56
C GLU A 273 -3.89 7.02 20.34
N GLY A 274 -2.88 7.41 21.12
CA GLY A 274 -1.54 6.80 21.07
C GLY A 274 -0.81 6.95 19.72
N GLY A 275 -1.21 7.91 18.89
CA GLY A 275 -0.64 8.11 17.55
C GLY A 275 -1.25 7.21 16.47
N PHE A 276 -2.40 6.58 16.74
CA PHE A 276 -3.17 5.82 15.77
C PHE A 276 -4.62 6.31 15.72
N THR A 277 -5.24 6.29 14.54
CA THR A 277 -6.67 6.49 14.37
C THR A 277 -7.37 5.15 14.43
N ARG A 278 -8.12 4.90 15.50
CA ARG A 278 -8.90 3.68 15.72
C ARG A 278 -10.38 3.95 15.53
N GLY A 279 -11.12 2.92 15.12
CA GLY A 279 -12.57 2.99 15.06
C GLY A 279 -13.14 2.09 14.00
N SER A 280 -14.26 2.50 13.41
CA SER A 280 -15.00 1.68 12.45
C SER A 280 -15.81 2.51 11.48
N VAL A 281 -16.12 1.91 10.33
CA VAL A 281 -17.08 2.42 9.36
C VAL A 281 -18.14 1.37 9.08
N THR A 282 -19.40 1.79 9.00
CA THR A 282 -20.51 0.91 8.61
C THR A 282 -21.01 1.29 7.22
N VAL A 283 -21.04 0.31 6.32
CA VAL A 283 -21.49 0.42 4.94
C VAL A 283 -22.80 -0.34 4.78
N GLN A 284 -23.86 0.38 4.39
CA GLN A 284 -25.14 -0.22 4.03
C GLN A 284 -25.18 -0.53 2.53
N GLY A 285 -25.41 -1.79 2.19
CA GLY A 285 -25.49 -2.23 0.80
C GLY A 285 -26.62 -1.57 0.02
N VAL A 286 -26.38 -1.34 -1.27
CA VAL A 286 -27.34 -0.75 -2.21
C VAL A 286 -27.52 -1.66 -3.44
N GLY A 287 -28.59 -1.44 -4.20
CA GLY A 287 -28.83 -2.23 -5.41
C GLY A 287 -28.94 -3.73 -5.10
N PRO A 288 -28.12 -4.60 -5.73
CA PRO A 288 -28.07 -6.04 -5.42
C PRO A 288 -27.72 -6.36 -3.97
N ASP A 289 -26.93 -5.50 -3.31
CA ASP A 289 -26.51 -5.69 -1.91
C ASP A 289 -27.52 -5.12 -0.89
N ARG A 290 -28.70 -4.69 -1.33
CA ARG A 290 -29.67 -4.05 -0.44
C ARG A 290 -30.05 -4.98 0.71
N GLY A 291 -29.93 -4.46 1.93
CA GLY A 291 -30.24 -5.18 3.17
C GLY A 291 -29.00 -5.68 3.92
N ARG A 292 -27.84 -5.69 3.26
CA ARG A 292 -26.55 -6.04 3.86
C ARG A 292 -25.97 -4.88 4.66
N LEU A 293 -25.29 -5.20 5.75
CA LEU A 293 -24.57 -4.26 6.60
C LEU A 293 -23.17 -4.79 6.86
N LEU A 294 -22.18 -4.14 6.25
CA LEU A 294 -20.77 -4.43 6.50
C LEU A 294 -20.19 -3.42 7.49
N ARG A 295 -19.42 -3.92 8.44
CA ARG A 295 -18.62 -3.11 9.37
C ARG A 295 -17.15 -3.35 9.09
N VAL A 296 -16.39 -2.28 8.87
CA VAL A 296 -14.94 -2.33 8.69
C VAL A 296 -14.29 -1.73 9.93
N GLU A 297 -13.47 -2.52 10.61
CA GLU A 297 -12.66 -2.10 11.76
C GLU A 297 -11.34 -1.48 11.29
N ILE A 298 -10.94 -0.38 11.91
CA ILE A 298 -9.86 0.50 11.47
C ILE A 298 -8.83 0.72 12.58
N GLN A 299 -7.55 0.65 12.24
CA GLN A 299 -6.45 1.26 12.98
C GLN A 299 -5.42 1.82 11.99
N ASN A 300 -5.54 3.10 11.63
CA ASN A 300 -4.92 3.78 10.46
C ASN A 300 -5.32 3.16 9.10
N GLU A 301 -5.25 1.83 9.00
CA GLU A 301 -5.68 1.03 7.86
C GLU A 301 -6.98 0.26 8.18
N ASN A 302 -7.66 -0.21 7.13
CA ASN A 302 -8.79 -1.14 7.22
C ASN A 302 -8.25 -2.54 7.55
N LEU A 303 -8.74 -3.11 8.66
CA LEU A 303 -8.14 -4.31 9.24
C LEU A 303 -9.03 -5.55 9.18
N VAL A 304 -10.30 -5.40 9.54
CA VAL A 304 -11.23 -6.52 9.65
C VAL A 304 -12.56 -6.09 9.06
N VAL A 305 -13.18 -6.98 8.28
CA VAL A 305 -14.54 -6.77 7.78
C VAL A 305 -15.46 -7.81 8.40
N VAL A 306 -16.54 -7.33 9.00
CA VAL A 306 -17.54 -8.14 9.68
C VAL A 306 -18.90 -7.91 9.05
N GLU A 307 -19.65 -8.98 8.81
CA GLU A 307 -21.05 -8.96 8.37
C GLU A 307 -21.84 -9.95 9.24
N ASP A 308 -22.93 -9.49 9.86
CA ASP A 308 -23.79 -10.30 10.73
C ASP A 308 -23.08 -11.08 11.86
N GLY A 309 -21.93 -10.57 12.31
CA GLY A 309 -21.09 -11.19 13.36
C GLY A 309 -20.02 -12.14 12.83
N GLU A 310 -20.01 -12.43 11.53
CA GLU A 310 -19.01 -13.26 10.87
C GLU A 310 -17.89 -12.42 10.27
N VAL A 311 -16.65 -12.88 10.43
CA VAL A 311 -15.47 -12.21 9.85
C VAL A 311 -15.33 -12.65 8.40
N LEU A 312 -15.51 -11.71 7.47
CA LEU A 312 -15.36 -11.96 6.04
C LEU A 312 -13.89 -11.96 5.61
N VAL A 313 -13.10 -11.06 6.19
CA VAL A 313 -11.67 -10.91 5.93
C VAL A 313 -11.01 -10.21 7.11
N SER A 314 -9.76 -10.57 7.38
CA SER A 314 -8.93 -9.94 8.39
C SER A 314 -7.49 -9.78 7.88
N VAL A 315 -6.77 -8.80 8.44
CA VAL A 315 -5.31 -8.69 8.26
C VAL A 315 -4.58 -10.02 8.50
N PRO A 316 -3.49 -10.30 7.77
CA PRO A 316 -2.76 -9.40 6.85
C PRO A 316 -3.39 -9.22 5.45
N ASP A 317 -4.44 -9.97 5.08
CA ASP A 317 -5.13 -9.79 3.79
C ASP A 317 -5.68 -8.36 3.64
N LEU A 318 -5.70 -7.87 2.41
CA LEU A 318 -5.90 -6.45 2.11
C LEU A 318 -7.39 -6.11 2.06
N VAL A 319 -7.73 -4.94 2.59
CA VAL A 319 -9.09 -4.38 2.54
C VAL A 319 -8.99 -2.92 2.13
N THR A 320 -9.67 -2.54 1.05
CA THR A 320 -9.70 -1.16 0.58
C THR A 320 -11.12 -0.71 0.34
N VAL A 321 -11.43 0.50 0.79
CA VAL A 321 -12.67 1.19 0.49
C VAL A 321 -12.41 2.15 -0.66
N VAL A 322 -13.19 2.03 -1.74
CA VAL A 322 -13.08 2.90 -2.92
C VAL A 322 -14.40 3.62 -3.16
N ASP A 323 -14.35 4.76 -3.83
CA ASP A 323 -15.55 5.40 -4.39
C ASP A 323 -16.19 4.46 -5.44
N SER A 324 -17.50 4.23 -5.34
CA SER A 324 -18.18 3.28 -6.22
C SER A 324 -18.28 3.72 -7.69
N GLU A 325 -18.11 5.01 -7.98
CA GLU A 325 -18.21 5.55 -9.34
C GLU A 325 -16.83 5.72 -9.97
N THR A 326 -15.86 6.26 -9.22
CA THR A 326 -14.53 6.56 -9.77
C THR A 326 -13.52 5.45 -9.53
N GLY A 327 -13.76 4.54 -8.58
CA GLY A 327 -12.79 3.55 -8.12
C GLY A 327 -11.63 4.13 -7.31
N GLU A 328 -11.60 5.45 -7.05
CA GLU A 328 -10.55 6.08 -6.26
C GLU A 328 -10.58 5.56 -4.81
N ALA A 329 -9.43 5.14 -4.31
CA ALA A 329 -9.32 4.67 -2.93
C ALA A 329 -9.54 5.82 -1.94
N ILE A 330 -10.35 5.55 -0.92
CA ILE A 330 -10.69 6.50 0.14
C ILE A 330 -9.93 6.11 1.40
N SER A 331 -9.06 7.01 1.87
CA SER A 331 -8.33 6.81 3.12
C SER A 331 -9.25 6.90 4.34
N THR A 332 -8.83 6.30 5.45
CA THR A 332 -9.64 6.19 6.66
C THR A 332 -9.96 7.56 7.25
N GLU A 333 -9.06 8.54 7.12
CA GLU A 333 -9.27 9.93 7.51
C GLU A 333 -10.22 10.68 6.58
N MET A 334 -10.42 10.21 5.34
CA MET A 334 -11.27 10.83 4.32
C MET A 334 -12.67 10.22 4.21
N LEU A 335 -12.94 9.09 4.86
CA LEU A 335 -14.29 8.52 4.93
C LEU A 335 -15.29 9.48 5.58
N ARG A 336 -16.45 9.66 4.95
CA ARG A 336 -17.55 10.55 5.38
C ARG A 336 -18.89 9.83 5.26
N PHE A 337 -19.79 10.12 6.20
CA PHE A 337 -21.19 9.72 6.10
C PHE A 337 -21.75 10.16 4.76
N GLY A 338 -22.46 9.27 4.09
CA GLY A 338 -23.13 9.57 2.85
C GLY A 338 -22.40 9.18 1.58
N GLN A 339 -21.09 8.91 1.64
CA GLN A 339 -20.31 8.48 0.49
C GLN A 339 -20.81 7.14 -0.05
N ARG A 340 -20.82 7.01 -1.38
CA ARG A 340 -21.10 5.75 -2.08
C ARG A 340 -19.78 5.02 -2.27
N VAL A 341 -19.66 3.85 -1.67
CA VAL A 341 -18.39 3.14 -1.58
C VAL A 341 -18.54 1.68 -1.93
N SER A 342 -17.48 1.13 -2.50
CA SER A 342 -17.31 -0.31 -2.67
C SER A 342 -16.18 -0.78 -1.76
N VAL A 343 -16.36 -1.91 -1.09
CA VAL A 343 -15.34 -2.52 -0.22
C VAL A 343 -14.73 -3.70 -0.96
N LEU A 344 -13.43 -3.65 -1.23
CA LEU A 344 -12.67 -4.69 -1.91
C LEU A 344 -11.79 -5.43 -0.92
N ALA A 345 -11.62 -6.73 -1.12
CA ALA A 345 -10.70 -7.56 -0.35
C ALA A 345 -9.94 -8.55 -1.22
N TRP A 346 -8.66 -8.79 -0.92
CA TRP A 346 -7.83 -9.77 -1.63
C TRP A 346 -6.69 -10.29 -0.76
N ALA A 347 -6.05 -11.36 -1.24
CA ALA A 347 -4.96 -12.04 -0.56
C ALA A 347 -3.73 -11.14 -0.37
N CYS A 348 -3.11 -11.23 0.81
CA CYS A 348 -1.77 -10.71 1.07
C CYS A 348 -0.68 -11.55 0.40
N ASP A 349 0.52 -10.98 0.35
CA ASP A 349 1.72 -11.71 -0.05
C ASP A 349 1.95 -12.97 0.83
N PRO A 350 2.35 -14.11 0.25
CA PRO A 350 2.59 -15.36 1.00
C PRO A 350 3.55 -15.23 2.19
N LEU A 351 4.48 -14.27 2.18
CA LEU A 351 5.38 -14.00 3.29
C LEU A 351 4.61 -13.68 4.60
N TRP A 352 3.48 -12.98 4.49
CA TRP A 352 2.63 -12.65 5.63
C TRP A 352 1.84 -13.84 6.19
N ARG A 353 1.71 -14.92 5.43
CA ARG A 353 1.01 -16.16 5.83
C ARG A 353 1.93 -17.13 6.56
N THR A 354 3.22 -16.83 6.67
CA THR A 354 4.15 -17.58 7.51
C THR A 354 3.79 -17.41 8.99
N PRO A 355 4.18 -18.35 9.88
CA PRO A 355 3.93 -18.20 11.32
C PRO A 355 4.45 -16.87 11.89
N ARG A 356 5.63 -16.41 11.43
CA ARG A 356 6.21 -15.13 11.85
C ARG A 356 5.45 -13.93 11.27
N GLY A 357 5.00 -14.01 10.02
CA GLY A 357 4.15 -12.99 9.41
C GLY A 357 2.83 -12.80 10.18
N ILE A 358 2.17 -13.91 10.52
CA ILE A 358 0.91 -13.91 11.29
C ILE A 358 1.14 -13.39 12.71
N GLU A 359 2.26 -13.75 13.36
CA GLU A 359 2.61 -13.21 14.69
C GLU A 359 2.73 -11.68 14.68
N LEU A 360 3.33 -11.12 13.61
CA LEU A 360 3.61 -9.69 13.50
C LEU A 360 2.42 -8.87 12.99
N ALA A 361 1.64 -9.39 12.05
CA ALA A 361 0.63 -8.64 11.30
C ALA A 361 -0.73 -9.35 11.20
N GLY A 362 -0.93 -10.48 11.90
CA GLY A 362 -2.23 -11.12 12.03
C GLY A 362 -3.16 -10.39 13.01
N PRO A 363 -4.44 -10.79 13.12
CA PRO A 363 -5.46 -10.05 13.87
C PRO A 363 -5.09 -9.84 15.35
N ARG A 364 -4.46 -10.83 15.98
CA ARG A 364 -3.98 -10.74 17.37
C ARG A 364 -2.91 -9.67 17.59
N ALA A 365 -2.09 -9.36 16.59
CA ALA A 365 -1.10 -8.28 16.68
C ALA A 365 -1.76 -6.89 16.79
N PHE A 366 -3.01 -6.77 16.36
CA PHE A 366 -3.83 -5.57 16.46
C PHE A 366 -4.80 -5.59 17.66
N GLY A 367 -4.76 -6.66 18.46
CA GLY A 367 -5.60 -6.82 19.65
C GLY A 367 -6.96 -7.49 19.41
N TYR A 368 -7.21 -8.05 18.22
CA TYR A 368 -8.40 -8.85 17.97
C TYR A 368 -8.19 -10.29 18.45
N ASP A 369 -9.12 -10.82 19.24
CA ASP A 369 -9.11 -12.23 19.63
C ASP A 369 -9.66 -13.13 18.52
N LEU A 370 -8.94 -13.16 17.39
CA LEU A 370 -9.28 -13.87 16.17
C LEU A 370 -8.06 -14.65 15.65
N ASP A 371 -8.28 -15.89 15.21
CA ASP A 371 -7.27 -16.61 14.43
C ASP A 371 -7.29 -16.12 12.98
N TYR A 372 -6.12 -16.01 12.36
CA TYR A 372 -6.02 -15.66 10.95
C TYR A 372 -6.53 -16.83 10.08
N VAL A 373 -7.50 -16.53 9.22
CA VAL A 373 -7.96 -17.41 8.15
C VAL A 373 -7.65 -16.73 6.82
N PRO A 374 -6.88 -17.37 5.92
CA PRO A 374 -6.58 -16.79 4.62
C PRO A 374 -7.86 -16.50 3.83
N PHE A 375 -7.94 -15.30 3.27
CA PHE A 375 -9.02 -14.92 2.38
C PHE A 375 -9.00 -15.80 1.12
N ASP A 376 -10.13 -16.43 0.82
CA ASP A 376 -10.28 -17.44 -0.24
C ASP A 376 -10.83 -16.89 -1.56
N GLY A 377 -11.08 -15.57 -1.63
CA GLY A 377 -11.58 -14.90 -2.82
C GLY A 377 -13.11 -14.91 -2.95
N THR A 378 -13.84 -15.47 -1.99
CA THR A 378 -15.30 -15.41 -1.97
C THR A 378 -15.81 -14.41 -0.95
N ALA A 379 -16.76 -13.56 -1.35
CA ALA A 379 -17.61 -12.90 -0.35
C ALA A 379 -18.38 -14.03 0.34
N ALA A 380 -18.26 -14.19 1.66
CA ALA A 380 -18.96 -15.27 2.35
C ALA A 380 -20.47 -15.13 2.08
N VAL A 381 -21.00 -15.99 1.20
CA VAL A 381 -22.43 -16.11 0.99
C VAL A 381 -22.90 -17.00 2.12
N GLY A 382 -23.64 -16.40 3.06
CA GLY A 382 -24.16 -17.07 4.25
C GLY A 382 -24.74 -18.46 3.96
N ALA A 383 -24.38 -19.40 4.83
CA ALA A 383 -24.95 -20.75 4.86
C ALA A 383 -26.40 -20.75 5.37
#